data_AF-A0A414BI05-F1
#
_entry.id   AF-A0A414BI05-F1
#
_cell.length_a   1.000
_cell.length_b   1.000
_cell.length_c   1.000
_cell.angle_alpha   90.00
_cell.angle_beta   90.00
_cell.angle_gamma   90.00
#
_symmetry.space_group_name_H-M   'P 1'
#
loop_
_entity.id
_entity.type
_entity.pdbx_description
1 polymer ?
#
loop_
_entity_poly.entity_id
_entity_poly.type
_entity_poly.pdbx_seq_one_letter_code
_entity_poly.pdbx_strand_id
1 'polypeptide(L)'
;MLEGVIMYGESGTSEVVVNSNNGKYLYTKKKEDAPLKPFFFKFYIPENSVVGFLIVESMSSSGIATIIQRNLLNFYSQKDNDAILKIQPVGISELADSAMEKSKGVKRITLRSISNAGFNVSKLAGDHVTNKDYTVDYVIKAKSVLFQKNLFDKLRSSRNAQSQFYEIDGQNFEDISVTMNIDGHERTLSVGQFSKLGTSMDITNKIVKGDDGYPTYDSINKQAMILISLIKKQYDLK
;
A
#
# COMPACT_ATOMS: atom_id res chain seq x y z
N MET A 1 25.19 3.83 1.66
CA MET A 1 23.79 4.08 2.04
C MET A 1 23.53 5.59 1.92
N LEU A 2 22.39 6.02 1.41
CA LEU A 2 22.06 7.45 1.24
C LEU A 2 20.74 7.75 1.97
N GLU A 3 20.71 8.78 2.80
CA GLU A 3 19.54 9.15 3.61
C GLU A 3 19.51 10.65 3.88
N GLY A 4 18.33 11.16 4.23
CA GLY A 4 18.18 12.57 4.55
C GLY A 4 16.74 12.97 4.82
N VAL A 5 16.54 14.28 4.92
CA VAL A 5 15.24 14.91 5.11
C VAL A 5 15.00 15.87 3.96
N ILE A 6 13.83 15.78 3.34
CA ILE A 6 13.37 16.70 2.30
C ILE A 6 12.29 17.60 2.92
N MET A 7 12.44 18.91 2.74
CA MET A 7 11.40 19.87 3.09
C MET A 7 10.42 19.98 1.93
N TYR A 8 9.15 19.66 2.17
CA TYR A 8 8.11 19.70 1.14
C TYR A 8 6.82 20.35 1.67
N GLY A 9 6.18 21.16 0.82
CA GLY A 9 4.92 21.83 1.10
C GLY A 9 4.23 22.26 -0.19
N GLU A 10 2.92 22.47 -0.11
CA GLU A 10 2.06 22.86 -1.24
C GLU A 10 1.67 24.35 -1.14
N SER A 11 1.79 25.05 -2.27
CA SER A 11 1.29 26.41 -2.48
C SER A 11 0.09 26.41 -3.45
N GLY A 12 -0.54 27.56 -3.63
CA GLY A 12 -1.67 27.78 -4.56
C GLY A 12 -3.00 28.07 -3.88
N THR A 13 -3.09 27.87 -2.56
CA THR A 13 -4.29 28.16 -1.76
C THR A 13 -4.03 29.29 -0.77
N SER A 14 -5.06 30.12 -0.55
CA SER A 14 -5.07 31.13 0.50
C SER A 14 -5.96 30.65 1.64
N GLU A 15 -5.43 30.58 2.85
CA GLU A 15 -6.07 29.89 3.98
C GLU A 15 -5.90 30.70 5.27
N VAL A 16 -6.97 30.82 6.06
CA VAL A 16 -6.91 31.47 7.37
C VAL A 16 -6.31 30.49 8.39
N VAL A 17 -5.26 30.93 9.07
CA VAL A 17 -4.57 30.17 10.11
C VAL A 17 -5.01 30.67 11.48
N VAL A 18 -5.50 29.75 12.30
CA VAL A 18 -5.93 29.98 13.68
C VAL A 18 -5.12 29.12 14.65
N ASN A 19 -5.03 29.54 15.91
CA ASN A 19 -4.46 28.73 16.96
C ASN A 19 -5.42 27.57 17.30
N SER A 20 -4.95 26.33 17.17
CA SER A 20 -5.79 25.13 17.36
C SER A 20 -6.34 24.98 18.78
N ASN A 21 -5.71 25.58 19.79
CA ASN A 21 -6.09 25.42 21.19
C ASN A 21 -7.21 26.39 21.60
N ASN A 22 -7.31 27.56 20.96
CA ASN A 22 -8.27 28.61 21.36
C ASN A 22 -9.06 29.23 20.20
N GLY A 23 -8.84 28.78 18.96
CA GLY A 23 -9.53 29.25 17.76
C GLY A 23 -9.21 30.69 17.35
N LYS A 24 -8.27 31.37 18.03
CA LYS A 24 -7.93 32.76 17.70
C LYS A 24 -7.21 32.83 16.38
N TYR A 25 -7.61 33.79 15.55
CA TYR A 25 -6.91 34.17 14.32
C TYR A 25 -5.43 34.48 14.61
N LEU A 26 -4.55 33.97 13.74
CA LEU A 26 -3.12 34.26 13.77
C LEU A 26 -2.71 35.05 12.52
N TYR A 27 -2.91 34.48 11.34
CA TYR A 27 -2.57 35.10 10.05
C TYR A 27 -3.34 34.41 8.91
N THR A 28 -3.23 34.95 7.68
CA THR A 28 -3.73 34.28 6.46
C THR A 28 -2.54 33.89 5.59
N LYS A 29 -2.39 32.59 5.33
CA LYS A 29 -1.44 32.03 4.36
C LYS A 29 -1.80 32.56 2.98
N LYS A 30 -0.85 33.13 2.25
CA LYS A 30 -1.03 33.57 0.87
C LYS A 30 -0.91 32.41 -0.11
N LYS A 31 -1.40 32.61 -1.34
CA LYS A 31 -1.29 31.59 -2.41
C LYS A 31 0.15 31.23 -2.73
N GLU A 32 1.08 32.15 -2.53
CA GLU A 32 2.50 31.98 -2.81
C GLU A 32 3.25 31.30 -1.64
N ASP A 33 2.64 31.25 -0.45
CA ASP A 33 3.24 30.64 0.72
C ASP A 33 3.11 29.11 0.65
N ALA A 34 4.20 28.39 0.96
CA ALA A 34 4.21 26.93 1.08
C ALA A 34 4.69 26.55 2.48
N PRO A 35 3.81 26.09 3.40
CA PRO A 35 4.24 25.57 4.69
C PRO A 35 5.01 24.27 4.47
N LEU A 36 6.33 24.33 4.64
CA LEU A 36 7.20 23.19 4.45
C LEU A 36 7.15 22.25 5.65
N LYS A 37 7.15 20.95 5.37
CA LYS A 37 7.22 19.88 6.34
C LYS A 37 8.44 19.01 6.05
N PRO A 38 9.17 18.54 7.08
CA PRO A 38 10.25 17.59 6.90
C PRO A 38 9.69 16.20 6.60
N PHE A 39 10.27 15.53 5.60
CA PHE A 39 9.99 14.13 5.28
C PHE A 39 11.30 13.36 5.17
N PHE A 40 11.44 12.30 5.95
CA PHE A 40 12.59 11.42 5.90
C PHE A 40 12.58 10.50 4.66
N PHE A 41 13.77 10.23 4.11
CA PHE A 41 13.98 9.20 3.12
C PHE A 41 15.28 8.43 3.36
N LYS A 42 15.33 7.19 2.84
CA LYS A 42 16.50 6.32 2.93
C LYS A 42 16.57 5.36 1.75
N PHE A 43 17.74 5.31 1.10
CA PHE A 43 18.11 4.32 0.11
C PHE A 43 18.97 3.26 0.74
N TYR A 44 18.51 2.00 0.64
CA TYR A 44 19.29 0.83 0.96
C TYR A 44 19.58 0.07 -0.34
N ILE A 45 20.85 -0.01 -0.74
CA ILE A 45 21.30 -0.76 -1.90
C ILE A 45 22.22 -1.86 -1.36
N PRO A 46 21.85 -3.14 -1.46
CA PRO A 46 22.71 -4.26 -1.06
C PRO A 46 24.01 -4.27 -1.88
N GLU A 47 25.07 -4.84 -1.30
CA GLU A 47 26.35 -4.98 -2.01
C GLU A 47 26.17 -5.80 -3.30
N ASN A 48 26.82 -5.35 -4.38
CA ASN A 48 26.79 -6.00 -5.69
C ASN A 48 25.37 -6.25 -6.25
N SER A 49 24.40 -5.41 -5.89
CA SER A 49 23.01 -5.54 -6.32
C SER A 49 22.63 -4.47 -7.36
N VAL A 50 21.91 -4.89 -8.40
CA VAL A 50 21.20 -4.00 -9.34
C VAL A 50 19.82 -3.56 -8.83
N VAL A 51 19.40 -4.11 -7.68
CA VAL A 51 18.15 -3.78 -6.99
C VAL A 51 18.47 -2.98 -5.73
N GLY A 52 17.73 -1.89 -5.52
CA GLY A 52 17.79 -1.09 -4.30
C GLY A 52 16.39 -0.83 -3.73
N PHE A 53 16.33 -0.45 -2.47
CA PHE A 53 15.11 -0.17 -1.72
C PHE A 53 15.08 1.31 -1.35
N LEU A 54 13.96 1.96 -1.64
CA LEU A 54 13.66 3.32 -1.24
C LEU A 54 12.61 3.29 -0.13
N ILE A 55 12.97 3.78 1.04
CA ILE A 55 12.09 3.96 2.19
C ILE A 55 11.78 5.45 2.30
N VAL A 56 10.50 5.80 2.39
CA VAL A 56 10.03 7.17 2.46
C VAL A 56 9.01 7.31 3.57
N GLU A 57 9.09 8.43 4.28
CA GLU A 57 8.07 8.84 5.22
C GLU A 57 6.83 9.40 4.51
N SER A 58 5.67 9.12 5.08
CA SER A 58 4.39 9.73 4.71
C SER A 58 3.64 10.15 5.97
N MET A 59 3.00 11.31 5.94
CA MET A 59 2.18 11.84 7.01
C MET A 59 0.77 12.10 6.47
N SER A 60 -0.21 11.30 6.92
CA SER A 60 -1.58 11.35 6.39
C SER A 60 -1.60 11.14 4.86
N SER A 61 -2.20 12.04 4.09
CA SER A 61 -2.24 12.03 2.63
C SER A 61 -0.98 12.62 1.98
N SER A 62 -0.08 13.25 2.74
CA SER A 62 1.12 13.89 2.22
C SER A 62 2.31 12.92 2.28
N GLY A 63 3.02 12.77 1.16
CA GLY A 63 4.23 11.96 1.10
C GLY A 63 5.11 12.38 -0.07
N ILE A 64 6.39 12.01 0.00
CA ILE A 64 7.42 12.45 -0.95
C ILE A 64 7.78 11.39 -2.00
N ALA A 65 7.14 10.22 -1.97
CA ALA A 65 7.43 9.09 -2.86
C ALA A 65 7.40 9.49 -4.34
N THR A 66 6.30 10.10 -4.79
CA THR A 66 6.09 10.52 -6.18
C THR A 66 7.09 11.61 -6.58
N ILE A 67 7.46 12.49 -5.65
CA ILE A 67 8.41 13.57 -5.90
C ILE A 67 9.81 13.00 -6.10
N ILE A 68 10.26 12.12 -5.20
CA ILE A 68 11.55 11.44 -5.33
C ILE A 68 11.58 10.63 -6.62
N GLN A 69 10.56 9.81 -6.86
CA GLN A 69 10.47 8.97 -8.05
C GLN A 69 10.55 9.79 -9.34
N ARG A 70 9.76 10.87 -9.45
CA ARG A 70 9.78 11.75 -10.63
C ARG A 70 11.15 12.39 -10.84
N ASN A 71 11.76 12.93 -9.79
CA ASN A 71 13.07 13.59 -9.91
C ASN A 71 14.19 12.60 -10.25
N LEU A 72 14.19 11.40 -9.64
CA LEU A 72 15.15 10.34 -9.97
C LEU A 72 15.01 9.87 -11.41
N LEU A 73 13.78 9.62 -11.86
CA LEU A 73 13.51 9.21 -13.24
C LEU A 73 13.96 10.30 -14.21
N ASN A 74 13.61 11.56 -13.95
CA ASN A 74 14.04 12.68 -14.80
C ASN A 74 15.57 12.81 -14.87
N PHE A 75 16.25 12.72 -13.72
CA PHE A 75 17.71 12.76 -13.67
C PHE A 75 18.34 11.58 -14.42
N TYR A 76 17.79 10.39 -14.26
CA TYR A 76 18.30 9.18 -14.89
C TYR A 76 18.08 9.17 -16.41
N SER A 77 16.93 9.65 -16.88
CA SER A 77 16.59 9.75 -18.31
C SER A 77 17.42 10.78 -19.08
N GLN A 78 18.06 11.73 -18.40
CA GLN A 78 18.95 12.72 -19.03
C GLN A 78 20.37 12.18 -19.25
N LYS A 79 20.68 11.00 -18.74
CA LYS A 79 21.99 10.35 -18.91
C LYS A 79 21.92 9.33 -20.03
N ASP A 80 22.99 9.24 -20.80
CA ASP A 80 23.20 8.15 -21.74
C ASP A 80 23.50 6.87 -20.93
N ASN A 81 22.51 5.98 -20.82
CA ASN A 81 22.53 4.80 -19.97
C ASN A 81 21.93 3.60 -20.72
N ASP A 82 22.63 2.47 -20.67
CA ASP A 82 22.17 1.20 -21.26
C ASP A 82 21.13 0.46 -20.41
N ALA A 83 20.83 0.96 -19.20
CA ALA A 83 19.91 0.32 -18.25
C ALA A 83 18.68 1.20 -17.98
N ILE A 84 17.53 0.59 -17.68
CA ILE A 84 16.28 1.29 -17.35
C ILE A 84 16.08 1.31 -15.83
N LEU A 85 15.93 2.50 -15.24
CA LEU A 85 15.54 2.65 -13.84
C LEU A 85 14.04 2.42 -13.69
N LYS A 86 13.64 1.35 -12.96
CA LYS A 86 12.26 1.09 -12.58
C LYS A 86 12.09 1.19 -11.07
N ILE A 87 11.13 2.02 -10.64
CA ILE A 87 10.74 2.16 -9.24
C ILE A 87 9.31 1.63 -9.10
N GLN A 88 9.11 0.65 -8.21
CA GLN A 88 7.81 0.04 -7.97
C GLN A 88 7.62 -0.23 -6.47
N PRO A 89 6.39 -0.12 -5.92
CA PRO A 89 6.11 -0.49 -4.55
C PRO A 89 6.46 -1.97 -4.30
N VAL A 90 7.02 -2.24 -3.13
CA VAL A 90 7.35 -3.60 -2.69
C VAL A 90 6.73 -3.86 -1.32
N GLY A 91 6.02 -4.98 -1.20
CA GLY A 91 5.41 -5.42 0.05
C GLY A 91 6.37 -6.26 0.87
N ILE A 92 6.36 -6.04 2.19
CA ILE A 92 7.07 -6.87 3.16
C ILE A 92 6.09 -7.83 3.82
N SER A 93 6.35 -9.13 3.71
CA SER A 93 5.46 -10.21 4.16
C SER A 93 5.15 -10.07 5.64
N GLU A 94 6.13 -9.83 6.52
CA GLU A 94 5.85 -9.66 7.95
C GLU A 94 4.97 -8.43 8.26
N LEU A 95 5.05 -7.37 7.44
CA LEU A 95 4.18 -6.20 7.62
C LEU A 95 2.76 -6.49 7.13
N ALA A 96 2.63 -7.24 6.03
CA ALA A 96 1.35 -7.73 5.55
C ALA A 96 0.67 -8.61 6.61
N ASP A 97 1.41 -9.58 7.15
CA ASP A 97 0.94 -10.48 8.21
C ASP A 97 0.52 -9.70 9.47
N SER A 98 1.33 -8.74 9.91
CA SER A 98 0.98 -7.90 11.07
C SER A 98 -0.27 -7.05 10.83
N ALA A 99 -0.42 -6.48 9.64
CA ALA A 99 -1.63 -5.72 9.28
C ALA A 99 -2.88 -6.62 9.29
N MET A 100 -2.74 -7.86 8.83
CA MET A 100 -3.81 -8.85 8.85
C MET A 100 -4.17 -9.31 10.26
N GLU A 101 -3.20 -9.60 11.12
CA GLU A 101 -3.45 -10.00 12.51
C GLU A 101 -4.24 -8.92 13.27
N LYS A 102 -3.89 -7.65 13.04
CA LYS A 102 -4.59 -6.50 13.64
C LYS A 102 -6.01 -6.31 13.12
N SER A 103 -6.35 -6.87 11.96
CA SER A 103 -7.61 -6.59 11.28
C SER A 103 -8.87 -7.18 11.93
N LYS A 104 -8.73 -7.86 13.08
CA LYS A 104 -9.76 -8.68 13.75
C LYS A 104 -10.35 -9.75 12.82
N GLY A 105 -9.56 -10.16 11.82
CA GLY A 105 -9.92 -11.15 10.81
C GLY A 105 -10.63 -10.55 9.59
N VAL A 106 -10.79 -11.38 8.58
CA VAL A 106 -11.52 -11.04 7.37
C VAL A 106 -13.03 -11.10 7.64
N LYS A 107 -13.77 -10.17 7.05
CA LYS A 107 -15.24 -10.10 7.13
C LYS A 107 -15.91 -10.78 5.95
N ARG A 108 -15.28 -10.70 4.78
CA ARG A 108 -15.86 -11.17 3.52
C ARG A 108 -14.77 -11.62 2.56
N ILE A 109 -15.00 -12.76 1.91
CA ILE A 109 -14.27 -13.18 0.72
C ILE A 109 -15.24 -13.08 -0.46
N THR A 110 -14.80 -12.49 -1.55
CA THR A 110 -15.53 -12.41 -2.82
C THR A 110 -14.73 -13.15 -3.88
N LEU A 111 -15.30 -14.19 -4.46
CA LEU A 111 -14.73 -14.91 -5.61
C LEU A 111 -15.46 -14.45 -6.87
N ARG A 112 -14.78 -13.79 -7.80
CA ARG A 112 -15.36 -13.26 -9.04
C ARG A 112 -15.13 -14.24 -10.19
N SER A 113 -16.20 -14.61 -10.88
CA SER A 113 -16.15 -15.44 -12.10
C SER A 113 -16.90 -14.79 -13.26
N ILE A 114 -16.37 -14.89 -14.48
CA ILE A 114 -17.04 -14.45 -15.72
C ILE A 114 -18.02 -15.51 -16.25
N SER A 115 -17.89 -16.78 -15.86
CA SER A 115 -18.76 -17.82 -16.39
C SER A 115 -19.20 -18.78 -15.29
N ASN A 116 -20.49 -18.76 -14.97
CA ASN A 116 -21.10 -19.78 -14.12
C ASN A 116 -22.07 -20.62 -14.96
N ALA A 117 -21.74 -21.91 -15.15
CA ALA A 117 -22.63 -22.85 -15.83
C ALA A 117 -23.91 -23.17 -15.03
N GLY A 118 -23.96 -22.83 -13.75
CA GLY A 118 -25.04 -23.21 -12.82
C GLY A 118 -26.15 -22.17 -12.63
N PHE A 119 -26.05 -20.96 -13.20
CA PHE A 119 -27.04 -19.90 -12.99
C PHE A 119 -27.51 -19.30 -14.31
N ASN A 120 -28.75 -19.60 -14.70
CA ASN A 120 -29.36 -19.05 -15.90
C ASN A 120 -29.82 -17.60 -15.64
N VAL A 121 -28.94 -16.65 -15.94
CA VAL A 121 -29.21 -15.20 -15.80
C VAL A 121 -30.27 -14.72 -16.80
N SER A 122 -30.43 -15.38 -17.95
CA SER A 122 -31.38 -14.95 -18.99
C SER A 122 -32.83 -15.00 -18.48
N LYS A 123 -33.15 -15.92 -17.55
CA LYS A 123 -34.46 -15.95 -16.86
C LYS A 123 -34.75 -14.74 -15.97
N LEU A 124 -33.74 -13.99 -15.55
CA LEU A 124 -33.88 -12.82 -14.66
C LEU A 124 -33.65 -11.50 -15.40
N ALA A 125 -32.73 -11.48 -16.37
CA ALA A 125 -32.28 -10.27 -17.05
C ALA A 125 -32.73 -10.19 -18.52
N GLY A 126 -33.41 -11.22 -19.03
CA GLY A 126 -33.92 -11.30 -20.40
C GLY A 126 -33.06 -12.14 -21.33
N ASP A 127 -33.70 -12.66 -22.39
CA ASP A 127 -33.12 -13.66 -23.30
C ASP A 127 -31.94 -13.17 -24.14
N HIS A 128 -31.70 -11.87 -24.18
CA HIS A 128 -30.58 -11.25 -24.91
C HIS A 128 -29.29 -11.18 -24.10
N VAL A 129 -29.33 -11.55 -22.81
CA VAL A 129 -28.16 -11.52 -21.91
C VAL A 129 -27.37 -12.81 -22.07
N THR A 130 -26.12 -12.68 -22.50
CA THR A 130 -25.17 -13.78 -22.68
C THR A 130 -24.13 -13.80 -21.56
N ASN A 131 -23.34 -14.88 -21.48
CA ASN A 131 -22.26 -15.02 -20.48
C ASN A 131 -21.14 -13.96 -20.58
N LYS A 132 -21.16 -13.09 -21.61
CA LYS A 132 -20.23 -11.96 -21.73
C LYS A 132 -20.76 -10.69 -21.08
N ASP A 133 -22.06 -10.64 -20.78
CA ASP A 133 -22.77 -9.44 -20.35
C ASP A 133 -22.89 -9.34 -18.82
N TYR A 134 -22.40 -10.36 -18.09
CA TYR A 134 -22.47 -10.39 -16.63
C TYR A 134 -21.26 -11.09 -15.99
N THR A 135 -21.04 -10.77 -14.73
CA THR A 135 -20.11 -11.45 -13.82
C THR A 135 -20.87 -12.01 -12.63
N VAL A 136 -20.44 -13.15 -12.12
CA VAL A 136 -20.98 -13.73 -10.88
C VAL A 136 -19.94 -13.59 -9.77
N ASP A 137 -20.31 -12.87 -8.72
CA ASP A 137 -19.52 -12.75 -7.50
C ASP A 137 -20.10 -13.71 -6.45
N TYR A 138 -19.31 -14.70 -6.03
CA TYR A 138 -19.62 -15.54 -4.88
C TYR A 138 -19.12 -14.86 -3.62
N VAL A 139 -20.06 -14.47 -2.75
CA VAL A 139 -19.74 -13.71 -1.54
C VAL A 139 -19.88 -14.58 -0.30
N ILE A 140 -18.75 -14.88 0.33
CA ILE A 140 -18.67 -15.60 1.60
C ILE A 140 -18.53 -14.57 2.71
N LYS A 141 -19.57 -14.42 3.54
CA LYS A 141 -19.54 -13.52 4.70
C LYS A 141 -19.26 -14.30 5.97
N ALA A 142 -18.26 -13.85 6.70
CA ALA A 142 -17.92 -14.39 8.00
C ALA A 142 -18.99 -13.99 9.04
N LYS A 143 -19.58 -14.97 9.74
CA LYS A 143 -20.52 -14.71 10.86
C LYS A 143 -19.82 -14.39 12.19
N SER A 144 -18.53 -14.70 12.30
CA SER A 144 -17.63 -14.40 13.44
C SER A 144 -16.19 -14.25 12.92
N VAL A 145 -15.18 -14.04 13.78
CA VAL A 145 -13.76 -13.99 13.34
C VAL A 145 -13.37 -15.33 12.71
N LEU A 146 -13.35 -15.38 11.38
CA LEU A 146 -13.31 -16.63 10.61
C LEU A 146 -11.99 -16.81 9.88
N PHE A 147 -10.86 -16.46 10.50
CA PHE A 147 -9.60 -16.48 9.76
C PHE A 147 -8.49 -17.27 10.42
N GLN A 148 -8.20 -18.37 9.73
CA GLN A 148 -7.04 -19.21 9.92
C GLN A 148 -5.77 -18.43 9.59
N LYS A 149 -4.70 -18.72 10.34
CA LYS A 149 -3.33 -18.37 9.96
C LYS A 149 -3.08 -18.80 8.50
N ASN A 150 -2.42 -17.97 7.69
CA ASN A 150 -2.04 -18.24 6.29
C ASN A 150 -3.19 -18.30 5.25
N LEU A 151 -4.38 -17.72 5.50
CA LEU A 151 -5.46 -17.65 4.49
C LEU A 151 -4.93 -17.15 3.13
N PHE A 152 -4.17 -16.06 3.13
CA PHE A 152 -3.77 -15.42 1.89
C PHE A 152 -2.72 -16.18 1.12
N ASP A 153 -1.82 -16.89 1.79
CA ASP A 153 -0.91 -17.81 1.12
C ASP A 153 -1.69 -18.91 0.41
N LYS A 154 -2.73 -19.45 1.07
CA LYS A 154 -3.64 -20.43 0.44
C LYS A 154 -4.33 -19.82 -0.79
N LEU A 155 -4.93 -18.63 -0.65
CA LEU A 155 -5.60 -17.94 -1.76
C LEU A 155 -4.64 -17.49 -2.87
N ARG A 156 -3.37 -17.22 -2.56
CA ARG A 156 -2.35 -16.88 -3.56
C ARG A 156 -1.86 -18.13 -4.28
N SER A 157 -1.69 -19.23 -3.56
CA SER A 157 -1.26 -20.52 -4.10
C SER A 157 -2.30 -21.16 -5.03
N SER A 158 -3.57 -20.77 -4.92
CA SER A 158 -4.61 -21.18 -5.88
C SER A 158 -4.47 -20.51 -7.25
N ARG A 159 -3.57 -19.53 -7.41
CA ARG A 159 -3.33 -18.91 -8.71
C ARG A 159 -2.67 -19.92 -9.66
N ASN A 160 -3.37 -20.24 -10.74
CA ASN A 160 -2.86 -21.13 -11.77
C ASN A 160 -1.73 -20.43 -12.54
N ALA A 161 -0.55 -21.06 -12.59
CA ALA A 161 0.64 -20.50 -13.23
C ALA A 161 0.49 -20.30 -14.75
N GLN A 162 -0.44 -21.01 -15.38
CA GLN A 162 -0.64 -21.04 -16.83
C GLN A 162 -1.85 -20.20 -17.29
N SER A 163 -2.87 -20.00 -16.45
CA SER A 163 -4.17 -19.45 -16.89
C SER A 163 -4.55 -18.08 -16.29
N GLN A 164 -3.70 -17.44 -15.50
CA GLN A 164 -3.98 -16.19 -14.75
C GLN A 164 -5.16 -16.23 -13.75
N PHE A 165 -6.07 -17.20 -13.87
CA PHE A 165 -7.18 -17.48 -12.97
C PHE A 165 -6.71 -18.10 -11.64
N TYR A 166 -7.57 -18.01 -10.63
CA TYR A 166 -7.48 -18.74 -9.38
C TYR A 166 -8.36 -19.97 -9.44
N GLU A 167 -7.80 -21.15 -9.14
CA GLU A 167 -8.52 -22.41 -9.13
C GLU A 167 -8.86 -22.81 -7.68
N ILE A 168 -10.15 -22.81 -7.35
CA ILE A 168 -10.64 -23.23 -6.03
C ILE A 168 -11.72 -24.28 -6.24
N ASP A 169 -11.55 -25.46 -5.64
CA ASP A 169 -12.46 -26.59 -5.72
C ASP A 169 -12.87 -26.95 -7.18
N GLY A 170 -11.89 -26.90 -8.10
CA GLY A 170 -12.09 -27.20 -9.52
C GLY A 170 -12.83 -26.13 -10.33
N GLN A 171 -13.07 -24.94 -9.75
CA GLN A 171 -13.67 -23.79 -10.42
C GLN A 171 -12.64 -22.67 -10.62
N ASN A 172 -12.72 -22.00 -11.77
CA ASN A 172 -11.85 -20.88 -12.12
C ASN A 172 -12.50 -19.54 -11.77
N PHE A 173 -11.73 -18.71 -11.08
CA PHE A 173 -12.08 -17.35 -10.69
C PHE A 173 -11.07 -16.36 -11.26
N GLU A 174 -11.54 -15.21 -11.73
CA GLU A 174 -10.64 -14.18 -12.27
C GLU A 174 -9.96 -13.39 -11.17
N ASP A 175 -10.72 -13.13 -10.11
CA ASP A 175 -10.26 -12.38 -8.98
C ASP A 175 -10.82 -12.99 -7.71
N ILE A 176 -10.00 -12.93 -6.68
CA ILE A 176 -10.40 -13.20 -5.31
C ILE A 176 -10.14 -11.91 -4.57
N SER A 177 -11.16 -11.39 -3.91
CA SER A 177 -11.06 -10.17 -3.13
C SER A 177 -11.45 -10.45 -1.69
N VAL A 178 -10.76 -9.79 -0.78
CA VAL A 178 -10.92 -10.01 0.66
C VAL A 178 -11.14 -8.70 1.36
N THR A 179 -12.22 -8.63 2.13
CA THR A 179 -12.61 -7.45 2.90
C THR A 179 -12.31 -7.65 4.38
N MET A 180 -11.58 -6.72 4.98
CA MET A 180 -11.20 -6.74 6.39
C MET A 180 -11.24 -5.33 6.99
N ASN A 181 -11.15 -5.19 8.31
CA ASN A 181 -10.99 -3.88 8.94
C ASN A 181 -9.50 -3.55 9.09
N ILE A 182 -8.98 -2.56 8.37
CA ILE A 182 -7.60 -2.09 8.52
C ILE A 182 -7.66 -0.69 9.10
N ASP A 183 -7.02 -0.50 10.26
CA ASP A 183 -6.94 0.78 10.97
C ASP A 183 -8.32 1.43 11.22
N GLY A 184 -9.31 0.62 11.61
CA GLY A 184 -10.68 1.10 11.88
C GLY A 184 -11.58 1.16 10.65
N HIS A 185 -11.03 1.09 9.43
CA HIS A 185 -11.77 1.23 8.19
C HIS A 185 -11.95 -0.10 7.45
N GLU A 186 -13.11 -0.31 6.85
CA GLU A 186 -13.32 -1.47 5.98
C GLU A 186 -12.58 -1.28 4.65
N ARG A 187 -11.67 -2.21 4.34
CA ARG A 187 -10.92 -2.23 3.09
C ARG A 187 -11.11 -3.56 2.38
N THR A 188 -11.30 -3.49 1.06
CA THR A 188 -11.36 -4.67 0.18
C THR A 188 -10.10 -4.72 -0.68
N LEU A 189 -9.46 -5.88 -0.71
CA LEU A 189 -8.19 -6.09 -1.39
C LEU A 189 -8.27 -7.36 -2.24
N SER A 190 -7.98 -7.21 -3.54
CA SER A 190 -7.75 -8.36 -4.41
C SER A 190 -6.50 -9.12 -3.98
N VAL A 191 -6.50 -10.45 -4.13
CA VAL A 191 -5.35 -11.31 -3.84
C VAL A 191 -4.12 -10.91 -4.65
N GLY A 192 -4.32 -10.50 -5.90
CA GLY A 192 -3.24 -9.98 -6.74
C GLY A 192 -2.64 -8.67 -6.23
N GLN A 193 -3.34 -7.97 -5.35
CA GLN A 193 -2.91 -6.71 -4.74
C GLN A 193 -2.40 -6.87 -3.31
N PHE A 194 -2.24 -8.08 -2.78
CA PHE A 194 -1.68 -8.26 -1.44
C PHE A 194 -0.24 -7.80 -1.29
N SER A 195 0.51 -7.67 -2.37
CA SER A 195 1.80 -6.98 -2.31
C SER A 195 1.68 -5.52 -1.88
N LYS A 196 0.48 -4.91 -1.91
CA LYS A 196 0.19 -3.60 -1.32
C LYS A 196 -0.01 -3.67 0.20
N LEU A 197 -0.39 -4.84 0.73
CA LEU A 197 -0.30 -5.07 2.18
C LEU A 197 1.18 -5.15 2.53
N GLY A 198 1.58 -4.39 3.54
CA GLY A 198 2.98 -4.35 3.96
C GLY A 198 3.89 -3.46 3.12
N THR A 199 3.37 -2.55 2.30
CA THR A 199 4.20 -1.47 1.70
C THR A 199 4.44 -0.32 2.67
N SER A 200 3.75 -0.29 3.81
CA SER A 200 3.88 0.73 4.84
C SER A 200 3.89 0.10 6.23
N MET A 201 4.52 0.80 7.15
CA MET A 201 4.55 0.48 8.57
C MET A 201 4.08 1.70 9.35
N ASP A 202 3.04 1.54 10.17
CA ASP A 202 2.64 2.59 11.10
C ASP A 202 3.66 2.71 12.24
N ILE A 203 4.21 3.91 12.37
CA ILE A 203 5.21 4.28 13.37
C ILE A 203 4.71 5.37 14.32
N THR A 204 3.45 5.79 14.23
CA THR A 204 2.90 6.95 14.96
C THR A 204 3.18 6.90 16.47
N ASN A 205 3.02 5.72 17.08
CA ASN A 205 3.25 5.51 18.52
C ASN A 205 4.67 5.03 18.86
N LYS A 206 5.60 5.04 17.89
CA LYS A 206 6.97 4.52 18.00
C LYS A 206 8.05 5.58 17.76
N ILE A 207 7.62 6.81 17.48
CA ILE A 207 8.49 7.95 17.20
C ILE A 207 8.57 8.89 18.40
N VAL A 208 9.66 9.66 18.47
CA VAL A 208 9.80 10.78 19.40
C VAL A 208 9.63 12.05 18.58
N LYS A 209 8.70 12.92 18.98
CA LYS A 209 8.48 14.20 18.31
C LYS A 209 9.41 15.28 18.89
N GLY A 210 9.94 16.13 18.03
CA GLY A 210 10.65 17.35 18.43
C GLY A 210 9.69 18.47 18.83
N ASP A 211 10.26 19.63 19.16
CA ASP A 211 9.51 20.82 19.56
C ASP A 211 8.61 21.37 18.43
N ASP A 212 8.96 21.08 17.18
CA ASP A 212 8.20 21.43 15.98
C ASP A 212 7.00 20.48 15.73
N GLY A 213 6.85 19.45 16.56
CA GLY A 213 5.80 18.44 16.45
C GLY A 213 6.05 17.38 15.37
N TYR A 214 7.17 17.45 14.64
CA TYR A 214 7.59 16.45 13.67
C TYR A 214 8.44 15.37 14.35
N PRO A 215 8.54 14.18 13.76
CA PRO A 215 9.35 13.13 14.35
C PRO A 215 10.85 13.49 14.25
N THR A 216 11.59 13.21 15.31
CA THR A 216 13.04 13.38 15.32
C THR A 216 13.71 12.42 14.34
N TYR A 217 14.79 12.88 13.70
CA TYR A 217 15.56 12.09 12.73
C TYR A 217 15.95 10.72 13.28
N ASP A 218 16.52 10.68 14.49
CA ASP A 218 16.97 9.43 15.12
C ASP A 218 15.82 8.44 15.33
N SER A 219 14.64 8.95 15.74
CA SER A 219 13.48 8.10 15.97
C SER A 219 12.94 7.48 14.68
N ILE A 220 12.87 8.26 13.58
CA ILE A 220 12.45 7.72 12.26
C ILE A 220 13.53 6.78 11.72
N ASN A 221 14.80 7.17 11.80
CA ASN A 221 15.90 6.36 11.28
C ASN A 221 15.92 4.98 11.94
N LYS A 222 15.68 4.91 13.25
CA LYS A 222 15.53 3.65 13.98
C LYS A 222 14.40 2.77 13.39
N GLN A 223 13.25 3.35 13.06
CA GLN A 223 12.16 2.60 12.41
C GLN A 223 12.51 2.18 10.98
N ALA A 224 13.22 3.02 10.21
CA ALA A 224 13.69 2.66 8.87
C ALA A 224 14.69 1.50 8.90
N MET A 225 15.54 1.41 9.92
CA MET A 225 16.46 0.29 10.10
C MET A 225 15.75 -1.02 10.45
N ILE A 226 14.61 -0.96 11.17
CA ILE A 226 13.74 -2.12 11.37
C ILE A 226 13.19 -2.60 10.02
N LEU A 227 12.72 -1.69 9.16
CA LEU A 227 12.26 -2.03 7.81
C LEU A 227 13.38 -2.67 6.98
N ILE A 228 14.60 -2.13 7.01
CA ILE A 228 15.76 -2.72 6.34
C ILE A 228 16.01 -4.14 6.85
N SER A 229 15.90 -4.38 8.16
CA SER A 229 16.11 -5.71 8.74
C SER A 229 15.07 -6.72 8.24
N LEU A 230 13.81 -6.30 8.08
CA LEU A 230 12.76 -7.13 7.48
C LEU A 230 13.03 -7.40 5.99
N ILE A 231 13.43 -6.36 5.24
CA ILE A 231 13.84 -6.49 3.83
C ILE A 231 14.98 -7.49 3.69
N LYS A 232 16.03 -7.37 4.51
CA LYS A 232 17.19 -8.27 4.49
C LYS A 232 16.76 -9.72 4.73
N LYS A 233 15.90 -9.94 5.72
CA LYS A 233 15.36 -11.26 6.04
C LYS A 233 14.52 -11.83 4.88
N GLN A 234 13.62 -11.03 4.29
CA GLN A 234 12.73 -11.48 3.23
C GLN A 234 13.46 -11.86 1.93
N TYR A 235 14.55 -11.16 1.62
CA TYR A 235 15.30 -11.32 0.37
C TYR A 235 16.67 -12.02 0.55
N ASP A 236 16.94 -12.57 1.73
CA ASP A 236 18.21 -13.22 2.10
C ASP A 236 19.44 -12.34 1.76
N LEU A 237 19.35 -11.06 2.12
CA LEU A 237 20.38 -10.07 1.82
C LEU A 237 21.37 -9.93 2.99
N LYS A 238 22.65 -9.80 2.65
CA LYS A 238 23.74 -9.56 3.61
C LYS A 238 23.68 -8.13 4.18
#